data_AF-A0A2T1LTC0-F1
#
_entry.id   AF-A0A2T1LTC0-F1
#
_cell.length_a   1.000
_cell.length_b   1.000
_cell.length_c   1.000
_cell.angle_alpha   90.00
_cell.angle_beta   90.00
_cell.angle_gamma   90.00
#
_symmetry.space_group_name_H-M   'P 1'
#
loop_
_entity.id
_entity.type
_entity.pdbx_description
1 polymer ?
#
loop_
_entity_poly.entity_id
_entity_poly.type
_entity_poly.pdbx_seq_one_letter_code
_entity_poly.pdbx_strand_id
1 'polypeptide(L)'
;MLNDAVLKISPNGSFKVSQLCESVAICESSKDPHGWGNATETEPAFMVYLGCQKDEVAGYVKTLNTFYRCYWCEVRKPKYLKKFEAEIKIRGMQRYSDSHSFGLDYLVESEESKHFGCDYDEYNYYTTGYIPRW
;
A
#
# COMPACT_ATOMS: atom_id res chain seq x y z
N MET A 1 -11.55 -3.64 14.05
CA MET A 1 -10.34 -4.41 14.38
C MET A 1 -9.81 -4.92 13.05
N LEU A 2 -8.67 -4.40 12.60
CA LEU A 2 -7.97 -4.91 11.41
C LEU A 2 -7.58 -6.37 11.71
N ASN A 3 -8.21 -7.31 11.00
CA ASN A 3 -7.82 -8.71 11.09
C ASN A 3 -6.58 -8.88 10.20
N ASP A 4 -5.41 -8.56 10.75
CA ASP A 4 -4.12 -8.71 10.07
C ASP A 4 -3.87 -10.20 9.78
N ALA A 5 -4.28 -10.66 8.59
CA ALA A 5 -4.12 -12.04 8.19
C ALA A 5 -2.66 -12.28 7.79
N VAL A 6 -1.98 -13.19 8.48
CA VAL A 6 -0.58 -13.52 8.16
C VAL A 6 -0.53 -14.33 6.87
N LEU A 7 0.05 -13.74 5.81
CA LEU A 7 0.19 -14.38 4.51
C LEU A 7 1.44 -15.27 4.43
N LYS A 8 2.53 -14.85 5.07
CA LYS A 8 3.80 -15.58 5.04
C LYS A 8 4.70 -15.20 6.20
N ILE A 9 5.37 -16.19 6.80
CA ILE A 9 6.48 -15.97 7.72
C ILE A 9 7.72 -16.62 7.12
N SER A 10 8.87 -15.97 7.22
CA SER A 10 10.14 -16.59 6.83
C SER A 10 10.50 -17.72 7.82
N PRO A 11 11.12 -18.82 7.37
CA PRO A 11 11.49 -19.94 8.25
C PRO A 11 12.34 -19.54 9.47
N ASN A 12 13.13 -18.47 9.33
CA ASN A 12 14.05 -17.98 10.37
C ASN A 12 13.57 -16.69 11.05
N GLY A 13 12.32 -16.26 10.82
CA GLY A 13 11.78 -15.03 11.41
C GLY A 13 12.42 -13.71 10.92
N SER A 14 13.16 -13.72 9.81
CA SER A 14 13.75 -12.52 9.20
C SER A 14 12.71 -11.56 8.58
N PHE A 15 11.57 -12.08 8.16
CA PHE A 15 10.43 -11.27 7.72
C PHE A 15 9.08 -11.93 7.98
N LYS A 16 8.05 -11.08 8.08
CA LYS A 16 6.63 -11.44 8.18
C LYS A 16 5.85 -10.63 7.14
N VAL A 17 4.99 -11.30 6.39
CA VAL A 17 4.04 -10.68 5.46
C VAL A 17 2.65 -10.78 6.06
N SER A 18 2.02 -9.64 6.31
CA SER A 18 0.67 -9.51 6.85
C SER A 18 -0.20 -8.78 5.84
N GLN A 19 -1.43 -9.23 5.65
CA GLN A 19 -2.45 -8.53 4.89
C GLN A 19 -3.21 -7.59 5.83
N LEU A 20 -3.27 -6.30 5.50
CA LEU A 20 -3.95 -5.29 6.32
C LEU A 20 -5.41 -5.13 5.87
N CYS A 21 -5.64 -5.08 4.57
CA CYS A 21 -6.98 -5.07 3.98
C CYS A 21 -7.01 -5.86 2.67
N GLU A 22 -8.11 -5.76 1.94
CA GLU A 22 -8.35 -6.58 0.76
C GLU A 22 -7.24 -6.46 -0.30
N SER A 23 -6.78 -5.24 -0.56
CA SER A 23 -5.78 -4.87 -1.57
C SER A 23 -4.42 -4.47 -1.00
N VAL A 24 -4.23 -4.42 0.34
CA VAL A 24 -2.97 -3.97 0.95
C VAL A 24 -2.34 -5.06 1.82
N ALA A 25 -1.06 -5.33 1.57
CA ALA A 25 -0.23 -6.16 2.44
C ALA A 25 1.11 -5.49 2.72
N ILE A 26 1.71 -5.81 3.87
CA ILE A 26 3.04 -5.35 4.24
C ILE A 26 3.98 -6.51 4.52
N CYS A 27 5.24 -6.36 4.15
CA CYS A 27 6.33 -7.23 4.60
C CYS A 27 7.19 -6.47 5.59
N GLU A 28 7.06 -6.84 6.85
CA GLU A 28 7.91 -6.36 7.94
C GLU A 28 9.17 -7.20 8.00
N SER A 29 10.33 -6.56 8.13
CA SER A 29 11.60 -7.26 8.27
C SER A 29 12.30 -6.84 9.57
N SER A 30 12.87 -7.81 10.27
CA SER A 30 13.58 -7.58 11.53
C SER A 30 14.89 -6.79 11.35
N LYS A 31 15.36 -6.67 10.12
CA LYS A 31 16.44 -5.78 9.70
C LYS A 31 15.92 -4.93 8.55
N ASP A 32 16.56 -3.79 8.29
CA ASP A 32 16.29 -3.00 7.09
C ASP A 32 17.36 -3.31 6.01
N PRO A 33 17.27 -4.43 5.28
CA PRO A 33 18.33 -4.89 4.38
C PRO A 33 18.53 -3.99 3.16
N HIS A 34 17.62 -3.06 2.90
CA HIS A 34 17.67 -2.20 1.72
C HIS A 34 17.52 -0.71 2.06
N GLY A 35 17.65 -0.34 3.35
CA GLY A 35 17.56 1.06 3.78
C GLY A 35 16.22 1.70 3.42
N TRP A 36 15.10 1.03 3.65
CA TRP A 36 13.75 1.57 3.48
C TRP A 36 13.50 2.81 4.34
N GLY A 37 14.20 2.95 5.47
CA GLY A 37 14.20 4.17 6.27
C GLY A 37 12.88 4.47 6.98
N ASN A 38 12.03 3.45 7.14
CA ASN A 38 10.69 3.56 7.72
C ASN A 38 10.51 2.68 8.97
N ALA A 39 11.61 2.24 9.59
CA ALA A 39 11.61 1.65 10.92
C ALA A 39 11.43 2.74 11.99
N THR A 40 10.75 2.40 13.09
CA THR A 40 10.68 3.22 14.30
C THR A 40 11.38 2.50 15.45
N GLU A 41 11.41 3.10 16.64
CA GLU A 41 11.98 2.44 17.84
C GLU A 41 11.22 1.17 18.22
N THR A 42 9.91 1.14 17.96
CA THR A 42 8.99 0.07 18.38
C THR A 42 8.52 -0.80 17.23
N GLU A 43 8.65 -0.36 15.98
CA GLU A 43 8.12 -1.05 14.81
C GLU A 43 9.20 -1.30 13.75
N PRO A 44 9.23 -2.51 13.16
CA PRO A 44 10.22 -2.86 12.15
C PRO A 44 10.04 -2.08 10.85
N ALA A 45 11.12 -2.03 10.07
CA ALA A 45 11.08 -1.57 8.69
C ALA A 45 10.11 -2.44 7.88
N PHE A 46 9.40 -1.84 6.93
CA PHE A 46 8.42 -2.55 6.14
C PHE A 46 8.41 -2.15 4.66
N MET A 47 7.89 -3.05 3.84
CA MET A 47 7.63 -2.82 2.43
C MET A 47 6.15 -3.06 2.13
N VAL A 48 5.54 -2.21 1.33
CA VAL A 48 4.11 -2.30 1.03
C VAL A 48 3.89 -2.99 -0.32
N TYR A 49 2.82 -3.77 -0.40
CA TYR A 49 2.29 -4.39 -1.60
C TYR A 49 0.84 -3.98 -1.76
N LEU A 50 0.54 -3.36 -2.91
CA LEU A 50 -0.79 -2.92 -3.27
C LEU A 50 -1.28 -3.73 -4.48
N GLY A 51 -2.38 -4.46 -4.31
CA GLY A 51 -3.07 -5.18 -5.37
C GLY A 51 -4.04 -4.25 -6.08
N CYS A 52 -4.01 -4.25 -7.42
CA CYS A 52 -4.92 -3.42 -8.21
C CYS A 52 -5.24 -4.07 -9.57
N GLN A 53 -6.27 -3.55 -10.24
CA GLN A 53 -6.54 -3.90 -11.62
C GLN A 53 -5.49 -3.29 -12.55
N LYS A 54 -5.31 -3.87 -13.74
CA LYS A 54 -4.23 -3.46 -14.64
C LYS A 54 -4.38 -2.02 -15.16
N ASP A 55 -5.60 -1.55 -15.32
CA ASP A 55 -5.94 -0.18 -15.74
C ASP A 55 -5.71 0.87 -14.63
N GLU A 56 -5.79 0.47 -13.36
CA GLU A 56 -5.58 1.34 -12.20
C GLU A 56 -4.10 1.63 -11.91
N VAL A 57 -3.19 0.81 -12.44
CA VAL A 57 -1.74 0.88 -12.17
C VAL A 57 -1.18 2.28 -12.39
N ALA A 58 -1.54 2.93 -13.50
CA ALA A 58 -1.02 4.26 -13.82
C ALA A 58 -1.48 5.32 -12.81
N GLY A 59 -2.73 5.22 -12.35
CA GLY A 59 -3.29 6.10 -11.32
C GLY A 59 -2.56 5.92 -10.00
N TYR A 60 -2.40 4.67 -9.54
CA TYR A 60 -1.66 4.39 -8.30
C TYR A 60 -0.21 4.84 -8.34
N VAL A 61 0.51 4.56 -9.43
CA VAL A 61 1.91 5.01 -9.58
C VAL A 61 2.01 6.54 -9.49
N LYS A 62 1.07 7.27 -10.11
CA LYS A 62 1.00 8.73 -9.99
C LYS A 62 0.75 9.15 -8.54
N THR A 63 -0.27 8.60 -7.89
CA THR A 63 -0.64 8.93 -6.50
C THR A 63 0.49 8.63 -5.52
N LEU A 64 1.18 7.49 -5.68
CA LEU A 64 2.33 7.11 -4.87
C LEU A 64 3.47 8.12 -4.99
N ASN A 65 3.77 8.59 -6.20
CA ASN A 65 4.82 9.57 -6.42
C ASN A 65 4.46 10.96 -5.87
N THR A 66 3.19 11.37 -5.94
CA THR A 66 2.78 12.74 -5.59
C THR A 66 2.30 12.88 -4.15
N PHE A 67 1.33 12.06 -3.72
CA PHE A 67 0.68 12.17 -2.40
C PHE A 67 1.49 11.48 -1.31
N TYR A 68 1.96 10.26 -1.58
CA TYR A 68 2.74 9.47 -0.63
C TYR A 68 4.25 9.74 -0.72
N ARG A 69 4.71 10.51 -1.72
CA ARG A 69 6.12 10.82 -1.99
C ARG A 69 7.03 9.58 -2.04
N CYS A 70 6.46 8.46 -2.50
CA CYS A 70 7.10 7.16 -2.63
C CYS A 70 7.65 6.99 -4.04
N TYR A 71 8.85 7.50 -4.30
CA TYR A 71 9.46 7.50 -5.64
C TYR A 71 9.95 6.13 -6.13
N TRP A 72 10.00 5.15 -5.24
CA TRP A 72 10.37 3.79 -5.59
C TRP A 72 9.15 2.88 -5.51
N CYS A 73 8.56 2.61 -6.68
CA CYS A 73 7.52 1.61 -6.86
C CYS A 73 7.85 0.69 -8.06
N GLU A 74 7.54 -0.59 -7.92
CA GLU A 74 7.79 -1.62 -8.92
C GLU A 74 6.49 -2.39 -9.18
N VAL A 75 5.98 -2.34 -10.41
CA VAL A 75 4.81 -3.11 -10.83
C VAL A 75 5.26 -4.51 -11.19
N ARG A 76 4.60 -5.52 -10.63
CA ARG A 76 4.93 -6.94 -10.88
C ARG A 76 3.68 -7.81 -10.92
N LYS A 77 3.88 -9.07 -11.33
CA LYS A 77 2.85 -10.10 -11.18
C LYS A 77 2.53 -10.31 -9.68
N PRO A 78 1.25 -10.42 -9.31
CA PRO A 78 0.85 -10.63 -7.92
C PRO A 78 1.51 -11.85 -7.30
N LYS A 79 2.15 -11.63 -6.15
CA LYS A 79 2.82 -12.68 -5.37
C LYS A 79 2.03 -13.02 -4.12
N TYR A 80 1.54 -12.00 -3.43
CA TYR A 80 0.81 -12.11 -2.18
C TYR A 80 -0.68 -11.88 -2.41
N LEU A 81 -1.03 -10.90 -3.24
CA LEU A 81 -2.41 -10.47 -3.48
C LEU A 81 -2.96 -11.09 -4.77
N LYS A 82 -3.07 -12.42 -4.80
CA LYS A 82 -3.31 -13.22 -6.03
C LYS A 82 -4.63 -12.98 -6.77
N LYS A 83 -5.59 -12.30 -6.14
CA LYS A 83 -6.89 -11.99 -6.73
C LYS A 83 -6.89 -10.76 -7.64
N PHE A 84 -5.82 -9.97 -7.60
CA PHE A 84 -5.66 -8.79 -8.44
C PHE A 84 -4.88 -9.14 -9.70
N GLU A 85 -4.92 -8.28 -10.71
CA GLU A 85 -4.18 -8.46 -11.96
C GLU A 85 -2.74 -7.97 -11.85
N ALA A 86 -2.50 -6.95 -11.01
CA ALA A 86 -1.19 -6.36 -10.77
C ALA A 86 -0.92 -6.21 -9.26
N GLU A 87 0.35 -6.24 -8.89
CA GLU A 87 0.81 -5.91 -7.54
C GLU A 87 1.92 -4.87 -7.63
N ILE A 88 1.72 -3.74 -6.96
CA ILE A 88 2.69 -2.65 -6.88
C ILE A 88 3.44 -2.80 -5.58
N LYS A 89 4.76 -3.00 -5.69
CA LYS A 89 5.68 -3.05 -4.55
C LYS A 89 6.23 -1.66 -4.30
N ILE A 90 6.05 -1.16 -3.08
CA ILE A 90 6.34 0.23 -2.71
C ILE A 90 7.41 0.25 -1.61
N ARG A 91 8.43 1.09 -1.77
CA ARG A 91 9.46 1.35 -0.76
C ARG A 91 9.38 2.78 -0.26
N GLY A 92 9.76 2.99 1.00
CA GLY A 92 9.86 4.32 1.60
C GLY A 92 8.53 4.92 2.04
N MET A 93 7.45 4.13 2.03
CA MET A 93 6.18 4.58 2.61
C MET A 93 6.33 4.72 4.13
N GLN A 94 5.87 5.85 4.65
CA GLN A 94 5.79 6.09 6.09
C GLN A 94 4.65 5.26 6.69
N ARG A 95 4.78 4.87 7.96
CA ARG A 95 3.74 4.06 8.62
C ARG A 95 2.49 4.89 8.93
N TYR A 96 2.70 6.08 9.46
CA TYR A 96 1.65 7.02 9.83
C TYR A 96 1.76 8.27 8.99
N SER A 97 0.62 8.87 8.68
CA SER A 97 0.55 10.14 7.98
C SER A 97 1.06 11.28 8.87
N ASP A 98 1.77 12.23 8.26
CA ASP A 98 2.28 13.43 8.94
C ASP A 98 1.88 14.71 8.18
N SER A 99 2.39 15.86 8.61
CA SER A 99 2.09 17.15 7.97
C SER A 99 2.68 17.35 6.57
N HIS A 100 3.55 16.44 6.12
CA HIS A 100 4.31 16.53 4.86
C HIS A 100 3.95 15.42 3.87
N SER A 101 3.49 14.25 4.34
CA SER A 101 3.09 13.12 3.49
C SER A 101 2.08 12.19 4.16
N PHE A 102 1.27 11.55 3.31
CA PHE A 102 0.39 10.46 3.73
C PHE A 102 1.18 9.15 3.93
N GLY A 103 0.72 8.34 4.88
CA GLY A 103 1.32 7.08 5.28
C GLY A 103 0.50 5.85 4.89
N LEU A 104 0.94 4.71 5.42
CA LEU A 104 0.28 3.41 5.27
C LEU A 104 -1.12 3.40 5.87
N ASP A 105 -1.32 4.08 7.00
CA ASP A 105 -2.63 4.28 7.65
C ASP A 105 -3.68 4.82 6.66
N TYR A 106 -3.36 5.90 5.95
CA TYR A 106 -4.25 6.51 4.98
C TYR A 106 -4.46 5.62 3.74
N LEU A 107 -3.42 4.93 3.27
CA LEU A 107 -3.57 3.97 2.17
C LEU A 107 -4.56 2.87 2.53
N VAL A 108 -4.43 2.26 3.71
CA VAL A 108 -5.32 1.19 4.15
C VAL A 108 -6.76 1.70 4.25
N GLU A 109 -6.98 2.86 4.88
CA GLU A 109 -8.31 3.47 5.00
C GLU A 109 -8.94 3.77 3.63
N SER A 110 -8.14 4.30 2.69
CA SER A 110 -8.60 4.64 1.35
C SER A 110 -9.03 3.39 0.55
N GLU A 111 -8.26 2.31 0.68
CA GLU A 111 -8.55 1.05 0.01
C GLU A 111 -9.75 0.34 0.63
N GLU A 112 -9.87 0.33 1.95
CA GLU A 112 -11.06 -0.19 2.62
C GLU A 112 -12.31 0.59 2.18
N SER A 113 -12.26 1.92 2.15
CA SER A 113 -13.38 2.77 1.72
C SER A 113 -13.82 2.49 0.28
N LYS A 114 -12.85 2.26 -0.61
CA LYS A 114 -13.12 1.86 -2.00
C LYS A 114 -13.83 0.51 -2.07
N HIS A 115 -13.45 -0.45 -1.23
CA HIS A 115 -14.08 -1.77 -1.17
C HIS A 115 -15.45 -1.77 -0.49
N PHE A 116 -15.73 -0.84 0.42
CA PHE A 116 -17.04 -0.66 1.05
C PHE A 116 -18.07 0.08 0.16
N GLY A 117 -17.68 0.51 -1.04
CA GLY A 117 -18.60 1.11 -2.01
C GLY A 117 -18.92 2.58 -1.74
N CYS A 118 -18.01 3.33 -1.09
CA CYS A 118 -18.06 4.79 -1.18
C CYS A 118 -17.99 5.19 -2.66
N ASP A 119 -18.90 6.07 -3.07
CA ASP A 119 -19.21 6.38 -4.47
C ASP A 119 -17.91 6.57 -5.27
N TYR A 120 -17.70 5.71 -6.28
CA TYR A 120 -16.46 5.62 -7.04
C TYR A 120 -16.08 6.98 -7.66
N ASP A 121 -17.09 7.79 -8.00
CA ASP A 121 -16.93 9.12 -8.53
C ASP A 121 -16.51 10.15 -7.47
N GLU A 122 -17.04 10.04 -6.24
CA GLU A 122 -16.67 10.91 -5.12
C GLU A 122 -15.21 10.66 -4.70
N TYR A 123 -14.81 9.39 -4.60
CA TYR A 123 -13.43 9.01 -4.30
C TYR A 123 -12.46 9.48 -5.39
N ASN A 124 -12.78 9.25 -6.67
CA ASN A 124 -11.92 9.68 -7.77
C ASN A 124 -11.85 11.21 -7.92
N TYR A 125 -12.92 11.94 -7.60
CA TYR A 125 -12.92 13.40 -7.55
C TYR A 125 -11.88 13.91 -6.54
N TYR A 126 -11.92 13.41 -5.30
CA TYR A 126 -11.01 13.89 -4.24
C TYR A 126 -9.56 13.39 -4.40
N THR A 127 -9.34 12.23 -5.01
CA THR A 127 -8.00 11.61 -5.09
C THR A 127 -7.29 11.80 -6.42
N THR A 128 -8.02 11.85 -7.53
CA THR A 128 -7.43 11.95 -8.89
C THR A 128 -7.79 13.23 -9.62
N GLY A 129 -8.73 14.02 -9.08
CA GLY A 129 -9.29 15.20 -9.76
C GLY A 129 -10.22 14.84 -10.91
N TYR A 130 -10.72 13.61 -10.97
CA TYR A 130 -11.68 13.16 -11.98
C TYR A 130 -13.02 13.87 -11.76
N ILE A 131 -13.51 14.55 -12.78
CA ILE A 131 -14.84 15.16 -12.78
C ILE A 131 -15.69 14.33 -13.75
N PRO A 132 -16.71 13.61 -13.28
CA PRO A 132 -17.59 12.87 -14.17
C PRO A 132 -18.28 13.87 -15.12
N ARG A 133 -18.16 13.64 -16.44
CA ARG A 133 -18.88 14.41 -17.45
C ARG A 133 -20.26 13.79 -17.62
N TRP A 134 -21.27 14.51 -17.15
CA TRP A 134 -22.69 14.29 -17.39
C TRP A 134 -23.07 14.78 -18.79
#